data_AF-A0A353T380-F1
#
_entry.id   AF-A0A353T380-F1
#
_cell.length_a   1.000
_cell.length_b   1.000
_cell.length_c   1.000
_cell.angle_alpha   90.00
_cell.angle_beta   90.00
_cell.angle_gamma   90.00
#
_symmetry.space_group_name_H-M   'P 1'
#
loop_
_entity.id
_entity.type
_entity.pdbx_description
1 polymer ?
#
loop_
_entity_poly.entity_id
_entity_poly.type
_entity_poly.pdbx_seq_one_letter_code
_entity_poly.pdbx_strand_id
1 'polypeptide(L)'
;LLDSMGVWEQIDMDFLTKRGLDVPPDYINAIASRSFSEAAEYTIERFNLPESMGQLIREWYDMAVYAYGHTVPLKSCAREYLTLLRKHRVRLGIATSLPAGLYEPVLRNHGILEWFDVICSTDEAGCGKTKPDVYLLTAEKLG
;
A
#
# COMPACT_ATOMS: atom_id res chain seq x y z
N LEU A 1 3.53 9.23 -5.76
CA LEU A 1 2.43 10.15 -5.40
C LEU A 1 2.35 10.29 -3.88
N LEU A 2 2.06 9.19 -3.20
CA LEU A 2 2.03 9.09 -1.75
C LEU A 2 3.45 8.97 -1.19
N ASP A 3 3.68 9.51 0.01
CA ASP A 3 4.91 9.26 0.75
C ASP A 3 4.71 8.05 1.68
N SER A 4 4.60 6.89 1.07
CA SER A 4 4.23 5.64 1.74
C SER A 4 5.40 4.66 1.90
N MET A 5 6.62 5.10 1.59
CA MET A 5 7.82 4.28 1.79
C MET A 5 8.03 4.13 3.31
N GLY A 6 8.05 2.90 3.82
CA GLY A 6 8.20 2.61 5.25
C GLY A 6 6.89 2.38 6.01
N VAL A 7 5.71 2.52 5.38
CA VAL A 7 4.42 2.24 6.06
C VAL A 7 4.35 0.80 6.55
N TRP A 8 4.75 -0.17 5.73
CA TRP A 8 4.76 -1.58 6.10
C TRP A 8 5.75 -1.87 7.23
N GLU A 9 6.96 -1.33 7.15
CA GLU A 9 7.96 -1.43 8.22
C GLU A 9 7.42 -0.85 9.55
N GLN A 10 6.72 0.29 9.50
CA GLN A 10 6.07 0.85 10.68
C GLN A 10 4.96 -0.05 11.22
N ILE A 11 4.13 -0.64 10.34
CA ILE A 11 3.09 -1.60 10.72
C ILE A 11 3.71 -2.80 11.43
N ASP A 12 4.80 -3.35 10.89
CA ASP A 12 5.52 -4.48 11.45
C ASP A 12 6.09 -4.16 12.84
N MET A 13 6.67 -2.97 13.02
CA MET A 13 7.16 -2.49 14.32
C MET A 13 6.02 -2.27 15.32
N ASP A 14 4.96 -1.59 14.91
CA ASP A 14 3.80 -1.29 15.75
C ASP A 14 3.07 -2.57 16.15
N PHE A 15 2.98 -3.55 15.25
CA PHE A 15 2.34 -4.84 15.47
C PHE A 15 3.01 -5.63 16.60
N LEU A 16 4.34 -5.66 16.62
CA LEU A 16 5.13 -6.29 17.69
C LEU A 16 5.09 -5.47 18.99
N THR A 17 5.29 -4.15 18.88
CA THR A 17 5.33 -3.26 20.05
C THR A 17 4.00 -3.27 20.81
N LYS A 18 2.86 -3.30 20.10
CA LYS A 18 1.51 -3.43 20.68
C LYS A 18 1.34 -4.69 21.54
N ARG A 19 2.13 -5.75 21.26
CA ARG A 19 2.14 -7.01 22.00
C ARG A 19 3.22 -7.05 23.09
N GLY A 20 3.95 -5.95 23.30
CA GLY A 20 5.08 -5.89 24.23
C GLY A 20 6.28 -6.71 23.77
N LEU A 21 6.38 -6.98 22.46
CA LEU A 21 7.51 -7.70 21.87
C LEU A 21 8.54 -6.70 21.36
N ASP A 22 9.81 -6.99 21.61
CA ASP A 22 10.91 -6.27 20.97
C ASP A 22 10.91 -6.53 19.46
N VAL A 23 11.36 -5.56 18.67
CA VAL A 23 11.59 -5.71 17.23
C VAL A 23 13.05 -6.09 17.00
N PRO A 24 13.37 -7.34 16.65
CA PRO A 24 14.75 -7.74 16.37
C PRO A 24 15.32 -6.96 15.19
N PRO A 25 16.61 -6.55 15.21
CA PRO A 25 17.21 -5.76 14.13
C PRO A 25 17.17 -6.41 12.75
N ASP A 26 17.08 -7.73 12.69
CA ASP A 26 17.01 -8.52 11.46
C ASP A 26 15.58 -8.77 10.97
N TYR A 27 14.56 -8.49 11.78
CA TYR A 27 13.18 -8.90 11.52
C TYR A 27 12.61 -8.31 10.23
N ILE A 28 12.71 -6.98 10.04
CA ILE A 28 12.22 -6.30 8.85
C ILE A 28 12.90 -6.87 7.58
N ASN A 29 14.21 -7.06 7.63
CA ASN A 29 14.96 -7.66 6.53
C ASN A 29 14.56 -9.12 6.26
N ALA A 30 14.24 -9.89 7.31
CA ALA A 30 13.84 -11.29 7.19
C ALA A 30 12.48 -11.48 6.51
N ILE A 31 11.59 -10.48 6.58
CA ILE A 31 10.26 -10.51 5.95
C ILE A 31 10.17 -9.70 4.65
N ALA A 32 11.09 -8.76 4.41
CA ALA A 32 11.02 -7.85 3.26
C ALA A 32 11.00 -8.56 1.89
N SER A 33 11.60 -9.75 1.76
CA SER A 33 11.62 -10.51 0.50
C SER A 33 10.58 -11.62 0.42
N ARG A 34 9.72 -11.77 1.43
CA ARG A 34 8.70 -12.83 1.52
C ARG A 34 7.39 -12.35 0.92
N SER A 35 6.56 -13.29 0.46
CA SER A 35 5.15 -13.00 0.26
C SER A 35 4.47 -12.69 1.59
N PHE A 36 3.30 -12.04 1.55
CA PHE A 36 2.56 -11.66 2.75
C PHE A 36 2.22 -12.86 3.65
N SER A 37 1.89 -14.01 3.03
CA SER A 37 1.62 -15.26 3.74
C SER A 37 2.88 -15.85 4.39
N GLU A 38 4.00 -15.89 3.67
CA GLU A 38 5.28 -16.38 4.21
C GLU A 38 5.81 -15.48 5.33
N ALA A 39 5.58 -14.17 5.25
CA ALA A 39 5.90 -13.23 6.32
C ALA A 39 5.04 -13.49 7.56
N ALA A 40 3.73 -13.73 7.40
CA ALA A 40 2.83 -14.04 8.50
C ALA A 40 3.21 -15.36 9.20
N GLU A 41 3.48 -16.41 8.43
CA GLU A 41 3.94 -17.71 8.95
C GLU A 41 5.25 -17.54 9.74
N TYR A 42 6.25 -16.90 9.14
CA TYR A 42 7.53 -16.61 9.78
C TYR A 42 7.38 -15.85 11.10
N THR A 43 6.48 -14.85 11.13
CA THR A 43 6.24 -14.03 12.32
C THR A 43 5.59 -14.83 13.43
N ILE A 44 4.60 -15.67 13.10
CA ILE A 44 3.93 -16.55 14.07
C ILE A 44 4.94 -17.51 14.69
N GLU A 45 5.74 -18.17 13.87
CA GLU A 45 6.77 -19.12 14.33
C GLU A 45 7.84 -18.43 15.18
N ARG A 46 8.33 -17.28 14.73
CA ARG A 46 9.43 -16.56 15.40
C ARG A 46 9.05 -16.08 16.80
N PHE A 47 7.81 -15.61 16.98
CA PHE A 47 7.36 -15.03 18.25
C PHE A 47 6.39 -15.94 19.01
N ASN A 48 6.16 -17.17 18.54
CA ASN A 48 5.19 -18.14 19.11
C ASN A 48 3.80 -17.51 19.32
N LEU A 49 3.31 -16.80 18.30
CA LEU A 49 2.03 -16.10 18.37
C LEU A 49 0.87 -17.10 18.38
N PRO A 50 -0.16 -16.92 19.24
CA PRO A 50 -1.34 -17.79 19.26
C PRO A 50 -2.30 -17.57 18.08
N GLU A 51 -2.16 -16.48 17.34
CA GLU A 51 -3.00 -16.14 16.20
C GLU A 51 -2.76 -17.06 15.00
N SER A 52 -3.83 -17.36 14.27
CA SER A 52 -3.71 -17.97 12.94
C SER A 52 -3.14 -16.99 11.91
N MET A 53 -2.54 -17.51 10.84
CA MET A 53 -2.06 -16.68 9.71
C MET A 53 -3.14 -15.72 9.19
N GLY A 54 -4.38 -16.18 9.07
CA GLY A 54 -5.49 -15.35 8.57
C GLY A 54 -5.88 -14.21 9.52
N GLN A 55 -5.74 -14.40 10.83
CA GLN A 55 -5.97 -13.33 11.82
C GLN A 55 -4.86 -12.29 11.76
N LEU A 56 -3.61 -12.74 11.66
CA LEU A 56 -2.44 -11.85 11.59
C LEU A 56 -2.45 -11.01 10.30
N ILE A 57 -2.66 -11.66 9.14
CA ILE A 57 -2.81 -10.99 7.84
C ILE A 57 -3.93 -9.94 7.88
N ARG A 58 -5.05 -10.26 8.52
CA ARG A 58 -6.16 -9.32 8.67
C ARG A 58 -5.79 -8.13 9.53
N GLU A 59 -5.11 -8.33 10.65
CA GLU A 59 -4.67 -7.23 11.51
C GLU A 59 -3.68 -6.32 10.79
N TRP A 60 -2.67 -6.86 10.09
CA TRP A 60 -1.76 -6.06 9.28
C TRP A 60 -2.50 -5.25 8.21
N TYR A 61 -3.48 -5.88 7.55
CA TYR A 61 -4.31 -5.20 6.57
C TYR A 61 -5.13 -4.07 7.19
N ASP A 62 -5.75 -4.28 8.35
CA ASP A 62 -6.52 -3.25 9.06
C ASP A 62 -5.61 -2.08 9.51
N MET A 63 -4.41 -2.38 9.99
CA MET A 63 -3.38 -1.37 10.29
C MET A 63 -2.97 -0.58 9.04
N ALA A 64 -2.82 -1.24 7.90
CA ALA A 64 -2.54 -0.59 6.63
C ALA A 64 -3.71 0.31 6.19
N VAL A 65 -4.96 -0.15 6.26
CA VAL A 65 -6.15 0.66 5.95
C VAL A 65 -6.16 1.93 6.81
N TYR A 66 -5.88 1.80 8.11
CA TYR A 66 -5.80 2.95 9.00
C TYR A 66 -4.66 3.91 8.58
N ALA A 67 -3.45 3.40 8.38
CA ALA A 67 -2.29 4.21 8.02
C ALA A 67 -2.51 4.95 6.69
N TYR A 68 -2.91 4.25 5.63
CA TYR A 68 -3.22 4.86 4.34
C TYR A 68 -4.38 5.86 4.46
N GLY A 69 -5.41 5.54 5.23
CA GLY A 69 -6.56 6.43 5.43
C GLY A 69 -6.27 7.71 6.23
N HIS A 70 -5.23 7.75 7.07
CA HIS A 70 -5.08 8.82 8.06
C HIS A 70 -3.69 9.42 8.17
N THR A 71 -2.63 8.62 8.03
CA THR A 71 -1.25 9.05 8.36
C THR A 71 -0.39 9.30 7.13
N VAL A 72 -0.62 8.57 6.02
CA VAL A 72 0.20 8.67 4.81
C VAL A 72 0.01 10.03 4.12
N PRO A 73 1.05 10.87 4.04
CA PRO A 73 0.94 12.16 3.37
C PRO A 73 1.15 12.02 1.86
N LEU A 74 0.79 13.07 1.12
CA LEU A 74 1.29 13.24 -0.24
C LEU A 74 2.77 13.60 -0.20
N LYS A 75 3.53 13.19 -1.23
CA LYS A 75 4.87 13.72 -1.43
C LYS A 75 4.81 15.24 -1.65
N SER A 76 5.87 15.94 -1.25
CA SER A 76 6.03 17.37 -1.50
C SER A 76 5.76 17.71 -2.98
N CYS A 77 5.05 18.82 -3.22
CA CYS A 77 4.67 19.32 -4.54
C CYS A 77 3.70 18.43 -5.34
N ALA A 78 3.25 17.28 -4.82
CA ALA A 78 2.38 16.37 -5.55
C ALA A 78 1.00 16.99 -5.84
N ARG A 79 0.40 17.68 -4.87
CA ARG A 79 -0.92 18.31 -5.05
C ARG A 79 -0.85 19.45 -6.06
N GLU A 80 0.20 20.25 -6.00
CA GLU A 80 0.48 21.38 -6.88
C GLU A 80 0.65 20.88 -8.32
N TYR A 81 1.42 19.81 -8.51
CA TYR A 81 1.63 19.19 -9.81
C TYR A 81 0.33 18.64 -10.41
N LEU A 82 -0.45 17.90 -9.62
CA LEU A 82 -1.74 17.38 -10.09
C LEU A 82 -2.72 18.51 -10.44
N THR A 83 -2.72 19.59 -9.66
CA THR A 83 -3.55 20.77 -9.92
C THR A 83 -3.17 21.44 -11.24
N LEU A 84 -1.86 21.55 -11.53
CA LEU A 84 -1.37 22.06 -12.80
C LEU A 84 -1.86 21.21 -13.98
N LEU A 85 -1.72 19.88 -13.89
CA LEU A 85 -2.17 18.97 -14.94
C LEU A 85 -3.68 19.09 -15.22
N ARG A 86 -4.50 19.18 -14.15
CA ARG A 86 -5.94 19.41 -14.29
C ARG A 86 -6.27 20.75 -14.92
N LYS A 87 -5.56 21.82 -14.56
CA LYS A 87 -5.73 23.14 -15.20
C LYS A 87 -5.47 23.09 -16.71
N HIS A 88 -4.55 22.22 -17.14
CA HIS A 88 -4.26 21.96 -18.55
C HIS A 88 -5.13 20.88 -19.20
N ARG A 89 -6.16 20.37 -18.50
CA ARG A 89 -7.08 19.31 -18.97
C ARG A 89 -6.36 18.02 -19.42
N VAL A 90 -5.25 17.70 -18.77
CA VAL A 90 -4.54 16.43 -18.99
C VAL A 90 -5.32 15.30 -18.30
N ARG A 91 -5.57 14.20 -19.00
CA ARG A 91 -6.15 12.98 -18.39
C ARG A 91 -5.14 12.33 -17.45
N LEU A 92 -5.60 11.86 -16.30
CA LEU A 92 -4.77 11.32 -15.22
C LEU A 92 -5.15 9.86 -14.93
N GLY A 93 -4.16 8.97 -15.05
CA GLY A 93 -4.29 7.57 -14.65
C GLY A 93 -3.29 7.16 -13.57
N ILE A 94 -3.68 6.23 -12.70
CA ILE A 94 -2.80 5.59 -11.72
C ILE A 94 -2.65 4.09 -12.06
N ALA A 95 -1.41 3.62 -12.12
CA ALA A 95 -1.06 2.20 -12.12
C ALA A 95 -0.37 1.82 -10.79
N THR A 96 -1.05 1.08 -9.92
CA THR A 96 -0.60 0.81 -8.55
C THR A 96 -0.49 -0.68 -8.22
N SER A 97 0.34 -1.02 -7.23
CA SER A 97 0.37 -2.37 -6.62
C SER A 97 -0.44 -2.44 -5.34
N LEU A 98 -0.98 -1.30 -4.88
CA LEU A 98 -1.89 -1.29 -3.75
C LEU A 98 -3.26 -1.82 -4.20
N PRO A 99 -3.93 -2.65 -3.38
CA PRO A 99 -5.33 -2.99 -3.57
C PRO A 99 -6.22 -1.75 -3.38
N ALA A 100 -7.45 -1.82 -3.91
CA ALA A 100 -8.45 -0.74 -3.81
C ALA A 100 -8.73 -0.30 -2.37
N GLY A 101 -8.79 -1.27 -1.45
CA GLY A 101 -9.00 -0.97 -0.03
C GLY A 101 -7.88 -0.17 0.63
N LEU A 102 -6.70 -0.01 -0.01
CA LEU A 102 -5.62 0.84 0.51
C LEU A 102 -5.44 2.13 -0.30
N TYR A 103 -5.56 2.10 -1.64
CA TYR A 103 -5.39 3.33 -2.42
C TYR A 103 -6.62 4.24 -2.35
N GLU A 104 -7.84 3.73 -2.21
CA GLU A 104 -9.02 4.59 -2.14
C GLU A 104 -9.05 5.45 -0.87
N PRO A 105 -8.85 4.90 0.34
CA PRO A 105 -8.91 5.69 1.57
C PRO A 105 -7.90 6.85 1.56
N VAL A 106 -6.66 6.59 1.14
CA VAL A 106 -5.62 7.63 1.10
C VAL A 106 -5.94 8.73 0.08
N LEU A 107 -6.41 8.38 -1.12
CA LEU A 107 -6.77 9.38 -2.13
C LEU A 107 -8.01 10.18 -1.72
N ARG A 108 -8.99 9.54 -1.05
CA ARG A 108 -10.17 10.23 -0.49
C ARG A 108 -9.81 11.16 0.66
N ASN A 109 -8.94 10.72 1.58
CA ASN A 109 -8.46 11.55 2.68
C ASN A 109 -7.75 12.82 2.17
N HIS A 110 -7.01 12.70 1.07
CA HIS A 110 -6.41 13.85 0.39
C HIS A 110 -7.36 14.61 -0.54
N GLY A 111 -8.62 14.18 -0.71
CA GLY A 111 -9.58 14.85 -1.61
C GLY A 111 -9.15 14.87 -3.08
N ILE A 112 -8.31 13.91 -3.49
CA ILE A 112 -7.77 13.82 -4.87
C ILE A 112 -8.23 12.56 -5.61
N LEU A 113 -9.10 11.72 -5.04
CA LEU A 113 -9.57 10.51 -5.73
C LEU A 113 -10.23 10.85 -7.07
N GLU A 114 -11.18 11.78 -7.06
CA GLU A 114 -11.94 12.24 -8.25
C GLU A 114 -11.09 13.07 -9.23
N TRP A 115 -9.79 13.18 -9.00
CA TRP A 115 -8.87 13.87 -9.92
C TRP A 115 -8.33 12.92 -10.98
N PHE A 116 -8.45 11.62 -10.77
CA PHE A 116 -7.97 10.58 -11.67
C PHE A 116 -9.13 10.01 -12.48
N ASP A 117 -8.97 9.97 -13.80
CA ASP A 117 -9.95 9.38 -14.73
C ASP A 117 -9.94 7.85 -14.64
N VAL A 118 -8.77 7.27 -14.33
CA VAL A 118 -8.56 5.82 -14.27
C VAL A 118 -7.63 5.48 -13.12
N ILE A 119 -7.96 4.43 -12.37
CA ILE A 119 -7.05 3.80 -11.40
C ILE A 119 -7.08 2.30 -11.65
N CYS A 120 -5.92 1.70 -11.90
CA CYS A 120 -5.75 0.27 -12.07
C CYS A 120 -4.77 -0.27 -11.02
N SER A 121 -5.09 -1.44 -10.48
CA SER A 121 -4.21 -2.16 -9.56
C SER A 121 -3.62 -3.41 -10.21
N THR A 122 -2.53 -3.94 -9.65
CA THR A 122 -2.00 -5.24 -10.06
C THR A 122 -2.97 -6.39 -9.80
N ASP A 123 -3.89 -6.25 -8.83
CA ASP A 123 -4.95 -7.24 -8.59
C ASP A 123 -5.92 -7.30 -9.77
N GLU A 124 -6.26 -6.13 -10.33
CA GLU A 124 -7.08 -6.05 -11.53
C GLU A 124 -6.34 -6.56 -12.77
N ALA A 125 -5.04 -6.24 -12.89
CA ALA A 125 -4.21 -6.68 -14.01
C ALA A 125 -3.82 -8.18 -13.95
N GLY A 126 -4.03 -8.85 -12.82
CA GLY A 126 -3.70 -10.26 -12.61
C GLY A 126 -2.20 -10.57 -12.51
N CYS A 127 -1.32 -9.55 -12.55
CA CYS A 127 0.11 -9.73 -12.36
C CYS A 127 0.81 -8.50 -11.77
N GLY A 128 1.98 -8.72 -11.17
CA GLY A 128 2.79 -7.68 -10.56
C GLY A 128 3.49 -6.76 -11.58
N LYS A 129 4.11 -5.68 -11.09
CA LYS A 129 4.79 -4.65 -11.90
C LYS A 129 6.08 -5.11 -12.58
N THR A 130 6.49 -6.37 -12.41
CA THR A 130 7.55 -6.99 -13.21
C THR A 130 7.13 -7.19 -14.67
N LYS A 131 5.82 -7.14 -14.92
CA LYS A 131 5.20 -7.14 -16.25
C LYS A 131 4.51 -5.79 -16.52
N PRO A 132 4.31 -5.42 -17.80
CA PRO A 132 3.75 -4.12 -18.17
C PRO A 132 2.23 -4.02 -18.02
N ASP A 133 1.53 -5.11 -17.71
CA ASP A 133 0.08 -5.27 -17.86
C ASP A 133 -0.73 -4.17 -17.15
N VAL A 134 -0.39 -3.82 -15.90
CA VAL A 134 -1.10 -2.75 -15.18
C VAL A 134 -0.95 -1.39 -15.86
N TYR A 135 0.20 -1.12 -16.51
CA TYR A 135 0.43 0.11 -17.26
C TYR A 135 -0.34 0.10 -18.59
N LEU A 136 -0.33 -1.04 -19.30
CA LEU A 136 -1.09 -1.20 -20.54
C LEU A 136 -2.59 -1.07 -20.30
N LEU A 137 -3.11 -1.72 -19.26
CA LEU A 137 -4.51 -1.61 -18.82
C LEU A 137 -4.87 -0.16 -18.47
N THR A 138 -4.00 0.55 -17.75
CA THR A 138 -4.24 1.96 -17.41
C THR A 138 -4.28 2.84 -18.66
N ALA A 139 -3.35 2.64 -19.60
CA ALA A 139 -3.31 3.38 -20.85
C ALA A 139 -4.53 3.09 -21.73
N GLU A 140 -4.93 1.83 -21.87
CA GLU A 140 -6.12 1.40 -22.61
C GLU A 140 -7.38 2.07 -22.07
N LYS A 141 -7.58 2.04 -20.74
CA LYS A 141 -8.75 2.68 -20.10
C LYS A 141 -8.72 4.21 -20.20
N LEU A 142 -7.54 4.82 -20.24
CA LEU A 142 -7.42 6.26 -20.43
C LEU A 142 -7.85 6.66 -21.83
N GLY A 143 -7.58 5.83 -22.85
CA GLY A 143 -7.89 6.03 -24.27
C GLY A 143 -6.91 6.97 -24.96
#